data_AF-A0A2U8KH87-F1
#
_entry.id   AF-A0A2U8KH87-F1
#
_cell.length_a   1.000
_cell.length_b   1.000
_cell.length_c   1.000
_cell.angle_alpha   90.00
_cell.angle_beta   90.00
_cell.angle_gamma   90.00
#
_symmetry.space_group_name_H-M   'P 1'
#
loop_
_entity.id
_entity.type
_entity.pdbx_description
1 polymer ?
#
loop_
_entity_poly.entity_id
_entity_poly.type
_entity_poly.pdbx_seq_one_letter_code
_entity_poly.pdbx_strand_id
1 'polypeptide(L)'
;LLDMRIIKRSLLQMGFPTYSLSTHLSTLLNKGWTVIVIDELVTGKSGPKQRAVSQVYSPSCNLEDCSELSYLLSIYFSQDDLLGITLFSAMNGHSIMFPVSWMDRDKVVRLLINYRIR
;
A
#
# COMPACT_ATOMS: atom_id res chain seq x y z
N LEU A 1 17.63 -7.74 1.38
CA LEU A 1 16.32 -7.08 1.66
C LEU A 1 15.65 -7.73 2.86
N LEU A 2 15.40 -9.04 2.79
CA LEU A 2 14.97 -9.90 3.90
C LEU A 2 16.04 -10.93 4.30
N ASP A 3 17.24 -10.79 3.73
CA ASP A 3 18.44 -11.62 3.96
C ASP A 3 18.18 -13.13 3.92
N MET A 4 17.30 -13.53 3.00
CA MET A 4 16.93 -14.92 2.78
C MET A 4 17.90 -15.60 1.82
N ARG A 5 18.06 -16.90 2.03
CA ARG A 5 18.85 -17.75 1.15
C ARG A 5 18.08 -18.07 -0.14
N ILE A 6 18.73 -17.90 -1.28
CA ILE A 6 18.22 -18.40 -2.57
C ILE A 6 18.27 -19.92 -2.56
N ILE A 7 17.10 -20.55 -2.69
CA ILE A 7 16.91 -22.01 -2.68
C ILE A 7 17.20 -22.60 -4.07
N LYS A 8 16.79 -21.90 -5.13
CA LYS A 8 16.99 -22.33 -6.52
C LYS A 8 17.64 -21.23 -7.34
N ARG A 9 18.93 -21.38 -7.64
CA ARG A 9 19.72 -20.36 -8.36
C ARG A 9 19.25 -20.10 -9.78
N SER A 10 18.75 -21.13 -10.47
CA SER A 10 18.25 -20.98 -11.85
C SER A 10 16.95 -20.18 -11.97
N LEU A 11 16.19 -20.05 -10.88
CA LEU A 11 14.92 -19.31 -10.85
C LEU A 11 14.89 -18.22 -9.76
N LEU A 12 16.03 -17.90 -9.15
CA LEU A 12 16.18 -16.97 -8.02
C LEU A 12 15.08 -17.09 -6.96
N GLN A 13 14.70 -18.32 -6.62
CA GLN A 13 13.58 -18.59 -5.74
C GLN A 13 14.01 -18.53 -4.27
N MET A 14 13.20 -17.87 -3.44
CA MET A 14 13.32 -17.81 -1.98
C MET A 14 11.93 -17.79 -1.35
N GLY A 15 11.83 -18.05 -0.04
CA GLY A 15 10.57 -18.05 0.68
C GLY A 15 10.77 -18.22 2.18
N PHE A 16 9.68 -18.09 2.92
CA PHE A 16 9.64 -18.19 4.37
C PHE A 16 8.30 -18.80 4.83
N PRO A 17 8.20 -19.33 6.06
CA PRO A 17 6.97 -19.88 6.60
C PRO A 17 5.88 -18.81 6.78
N THR A 18 4.61 -19.14 6.57
CA THR A 18 3.50 -18.18 6.63
C THR A 18 3.39 -17.44 7.97
N TYR A 19 3.75 -18.08 9.08
CA TYR A 19 3.70 -17.45 10.40
C TYR A 19 4.67 -16.27 10.57
N SER A 20 5.73 -16.16 9.75
CA SER A 20 6.67 -15.03 9.80
C SER A 20 6.29 -13.89 8.85
N LEU A 21 5.10 -13.95 8.24
CA LEU A 21 4.61 -12.95 7.29
C LEU A 21 4.59 -11.54 7.88
N SER A 22 4.03 -11.34 9.07
CA SER A 22 3.93 -10.02 9.71
C SER A 22 5.30 -9.36 9.86
N THR A 23 6.31 -10.11 10.36
CA THR A 23 7.68 -9.60 10.52
C THR A 23 8.32 -9.17 9.21
N HIS A 24 8.17 -9.97 8.16
CA HIS A 24 8.72 -9.64 6.84
C HIS A 24 7.95 -8.51 6.17
N LEU A 25 6.64 -8.43 6.39
CA LEU A 25 5.78 -7.39 5.87
C LEU A 25 6.18 -6.02 6.41
N SER A 26 6.34 -5.85 7.72
CA SER A 26 6.83 -4.58 8.29
C SER A 26 8.19 -4.17 7.69
N THR A 27 9.09 -5.14 7.49
CA THR A 27 10.41 -4.88 6.87
C THR A 27 10.31 -4.42 5.41
N LEU A 28 9.42 -5.03 4.62
CA LEU A 28 9.21 -4.68 3.21
C LEU A 28 8.52 -3.33 3.05
N LEU A 29 7.46 -3.09 3.84
CA LEU A 29 6.69 -1.85 3.81
C LEU A 29 7.53 -0.64 4.24
N ASN A 30 8.36 -0.79 5.29
CA ASN A 30 9.29 0.25 5.73
C ASN A 30 10.32 0.64 4.65
N LYS A 31 10.54 -0.24 3.66
CA LYS A 31 11.42 0.01 2.51
C LYS A 31 10.66 0.48 1.27
N GLY A 32 9.37 0.78 1.39
CA GLY A 32 8.53 1.30 0.32
C GLY A 32 7.98 0.24 -0.65
N TRP A 33 8.08 -1.05 -0.33
CA TRP A 33 7.56 -2.11 -1.21
C TRP A 33 6.07 -2.35 -1.00
N THR A 34 5.35 -2.61 -2.09
CA THR A 34 3.99 -3.15 -2.05
C THR A 34 4.06 -4.69 -2.07
N VAL A 35 3.38 -5.33 -1.13
CA VAL A 35 3.35 -6.79 -0.97
C VAL A 35 1.97 -7.31 -1.35
N ILE A 36 1.93 -8.32 -2.22
CA ILE A 36 0.70 -8.99 -2.65
C ILE A 36 0.69 -10.39 -2.05
N VAL A 37 -0.33 -10.70 -1.26
CA VAL A 37 -0.54 -12.04 -0.71
C VAL A 37 -1.46 -12.81 -1.65
N ILE A 38 -1.00 -13.99 -2.06
CA ILE A 38 -1.70 -14.88 -2.97
C ILE A 38 -1.94 -16.19 -2.23
N ASP A 39 -3.19 -16.42 -1.83
CA ASP A 39 -3.59 -17.60 -1.10
C ASP A 39 -4.23 -18.65 -1.99
N GLU A 40 -4.23 -19.87 -1.49
CA GLU A 40 -4.90 -21.00 -2.11
C GLU A 40 -6.43 -20.89 -1.95
N LEU A 41 -7.16 -21.11 -3.05
CA LEU A 41 -8.61 -21.27 -3.04
C LEU A 41 -8.96 -22.75 -2.85
N VAL A 42 -9.80 -23.05 -1.86
CA VAL A 42 -10.28 -24.41 -1.57
C VAL A 42 -11.31 -24.81 -2.62
N THR A 43 -10.86 -25.44 -3.71
CA THR A 43 -11.73 -25.79 -4.86
C THR A 43 -12.11 -27.26 -4.98
N GLY A 44 -11.53 -28.15 -4.16
CA GLY A 44 -11.83 -29.60 -4.18
C GLY A 44 -11.48 -30.34 -5.48
N LYS A 45 -10.88 -29.66 -6.46
CA LYS A 45 -10.47 -30.20 -7.77
C LYS A 45 -9.09 -30.86 -7.68
N SER A 46 -8.88 -31.92 -8.48
CA SER A 46 -7.56 -32.51 -8.68
C SER A 46 -6.68 -31.60 -9.56
N GLY A 47 -5.37 -31.59 -9.31
CA GLY A 47 -4.40 -30.78 -10.05
C GLY A 47 -3.86 -29.56 -9.27
N PRO A 48 -3.21 -28.60 -9.96
CA PRO A 48 -2.70 -27.40 -9.32
C PRO A 48 -3.83 -26.64 -8.62
N LYS A 49 -3.65 -26.41 -7.32
CA LYS A 49 -4.61 -25.68 -6.50
C LYS A 49 -4.78 -24.25 -7.06
N GLN A 50 -6.02 -23.82 -7.21
CA GLN A 50 -6.32 -22.46 -7.65
C GLN A 50 -5.81 -21.46 -6.62
N ARG A 51 -5.33 -20.31 -7.06
CA ARG A 51 -4.81 -19.25 -6.19
C ARG A 51 -5.41 -17.91 -6.59
N ALA A 52 -5.62 -17.04 -5.62
CA ALA A 52 -6.11 -15.70 -5.84
C ALA A 52 -5.42 -14.71 -4.90
N VAL A 53 -5.39 -13.44 -5.32
CA VAL A 53 -4.94 -12.35 -4.44
C VAL A 53 -5.94 -12.25 -3.30
N SER A 54 -5.46 -12.47 -2.08
CA SER A 54 -6.27 -12.33 -0.87
C SER A 54 -6.11 -10.93 -0.27
N GLN A 55 -4.89 -10.38 -0.30
CA GLN A 55 -4.55 -9.10 0.32
C GLN A 55 -3.49 -8.34 -0.47
N VAL A 56 -3.54 -7.01 -0.39
CA VAL A 56 -2.52 -6.10 -0.93
C VAL A 56 -2.11 -5.14 0.18
N TYR A 57 -0.85 -5.21 0.58
CA TYR A 57 -0.26 -4.33 1.58
C TYR A 57 0.62 -3.30 0.89
N SER A 58 0.38 -2.02 1.17
CA SER A 58 1.22 -0.93 0.72
C SER A 58 1.65 -0.09 1.92
N PRO A 59 2.75 0.69 1.82
CA PRO A 59 3.28 1.47 2.95
C PRO A 59 2.23 2.35 3.64
N SER A 60 1.32 2.97 2.88
CA SER A 60 0.28 3.87 3.40
C SER A 60 -1.05 3.18 3.74
N CYS A 61 -1.16 1.87 3.49
CA CYS A 61 -2.38 1.08 3.74
C CYS A 61 -2.24 0.07 4.89
N ASN A 62 -1.11 0.04 5.60
CA ASN A 62 -0.92 -0.92 6.68
C ASN A 62 -1.49 -0.41 8.01
N LEU A 63 -2.33 -1.22 8.63
CA LEU A 63 -2.95 -0.93 9.93
C LEU A 63 -2.00 -1.21 11.09
N GLU A 64 -1.03 -2.10 10.89
CA GLU A 64 -0.09 -2.54 11.92
C GLU A 64 1.22 -1.72 11.83
N ASP A 65 1.73 -1.25 12.98
CA ASP A 65 3.02 -0.56 13.15
C ASP A 65 3.15 0.92 12.71
N CYS A 66 2.10 1.74 12.75
CA CYS A 66 2.25 3.20 12.53
C CYS A 66 2.04 4.01 13.82
N SER A 67 3.11 4.70 14.27
CA SER A 67 3.05 5.67 15.38
C SER A 67 2.41 7.00 14.96
N GLU A 68 2.28 7.25 13.66
CA GLU A 68 1.71 8.45 13.07
C GLU A 68 0.62 8.07 12.06
N LEU A 69 -0.40 8.93 11.90
CA LEU A 69 -1.47 8.72 10.92
C LEU A 69 -0.92 8.86 9.49
N SER A 70 -0.94 7.75 8.74
CA SER A 70 -0.59 7.73 7.33
C SER A 70 -1.80 8.07 6.46
N TYR A 71 -1.63 9.02 5.53
CA TYR A 71 -2.66 9.42 4.58
C TYR A 71 -2.29 9.01 3.15
N LEU A 72 -3.27 8.47 2.44
CA LEU A 72 -3.27 8.29 1.01
C LEU A 72 -3.78 9.57 0.35
N LEU A 73 -3.07 10.03 -0.67
CA LEU A 73 -3.46 11.17 -1.49
C LEU A 73 -3.98 10.67 -2.84
N SER A 74 -5.18 11.10 -3.19
CA SER A 74 -5.70 11.02 -4.55
C SER A 74 -5.88 12.44 -5.10
N ILE A 75 -5.34 12.68 -6.30
CA ILE A 75 -5.48 13.94 -7.02
C ILE A 75 -6.16 13.65 -8.36
N TYR A 76 -7.26 14.34 -8.61
CA TYR A 76 -7.95 14.35 -9.89
C TYR A 76 -7.78 15.71 -10.56
N PHE A 77 -7.45 15.71 -11.86
CA PHE A 77 -7.31 16.91 -12.67
C PHE A 77 -8.52 17.03 -13.59
N SER A 78 -9.29 18.10 -13.45
CA SER A 78 -10.38 18.46 -14.37
C SER A 78 -9.86 19.34 -15.51
N GLN A 79 -10.61 19.38 -16.62
CA GLN A 79 -10.32 20.25 -17.77
C GLN A 79 -10.54 21.75 -17.46
N ASP A 80 -11.35 22.07 -16.46
CA ASP A 80 -11.72 23.45 -16.09
C ASP A 80 -10.78 24.08 -15.03
N ASP A 81 -9.49 23.72 -15.04
CA ASP A 81 -8.51 24.17 -14.03
C ASP A 81 -8.94 23.91 -12.58
N LEU A 82 -9.68 22.82 -12.36
CA LEU A 82 -10.11 22.35 -11.04
C LEU A 82 -9.37 21.07 -10.66
N LEU A 83 -8.88 21.03 -9.43
CA LEU A 83 -8.29 19.85 -8.80
C LEU A 83 -9.27 19.25 -7.80
N GLY A 84 -9.51 17.96 -7.88
CA GLY A 84 -10.15 17.18 -6.81
C GLY A 84 -9.08 16.58 -5.91
N ILE A 85 -9.01 16.98 -4.65
CA ILE A 85 -8.08 16.41 -3.67
C ILE A 85 -8.85 15.50 -2.72
N THR A 86 -8.34 14.30 -2.48
CA THR A 86 -8.84 13.39 -1.45
C THR A 86 -7.69 12.87 -0.60
N LEU A 87 -7.83 13.01 0.72
CA LEU A 87 -6.93 12.47 1.74
C LEU A 87 -7.68 11.38 2.51
N PHE A 88 -7.12 10.18 2.57
CA PHE A 88 -7.75 9.06 3.27
C PHE A 88 -6.75 8.32 4.15
N SER A 89 -7.10 8.08 5.41
CA SER A 89 -6.33 7.25 6.34
C SER A 89 -7.01 5.89 6.49
N ALA A 90 -6.37 4.85 5.95
CA ALA A 90 -6.85 3.47 6.09
C ALA A 90 -6.84 2.99 7.56
N MET A 91 -6.05 3.64 8.42
CA MET A 91 -5.89 3.25 9.83
C MET A 91 -7.12 3.54 10.69
N ASN A 92 -7.80 4.65 10.43
CA ASN A 92 -8.92 5.12 11.26
C ASN A 92 -10.16 5.49 10.42
N GLY A 93 -10.12 5.31 9.10
CA GLY A 93 -11.20 5.65 8.17
C GLY A 93 -11.41 7.15 7.96
N HIS A 94 -10.54 8.00 8.51
CA HIS A 94 -10.67 9.45 8.35
C HIS A 94 -10.45 9.84 6.88
N SER A 95 -11.38 10.61 6.32
CA SER A 95 -11.38 11.02 4.92
C SER A 95 -11.71 12.50 4.79
N ILE A 96 -10.94 13.21 3.97
CA ILE A 96 -11.16 14.60 3.62
C ILE A 96 -11.16 14.70 2.10
N MET A 97 -12.22 15.28 1.53
CA MET A 97 -12.32 15.52 0.09
C MET A 97 -12.72 16.97 -0.14
N PHE A 98 -12.00 17.66 -1.02
CA PHE A 98 -12.35 19.03 -1.42
C PHE A 98 -11.87 19.34 -2.84
N PRO A 99 -12.62 20.15 -3.59
CA PRO A 99 -12.16 20.74 -4.83
C PRO A 99 -11.30 21.98 -4.54
N VAL A 100 -10.36 22.29 -5.43
CA VAL A 100 -9.51 23.49 -5.36
C VAL A 100 -9.13 23.93 -6.76
N SER A 101 -9.16 25.24 -7.03
CA SER A 101 -8.68 25.77 -8.31
C SER A 101 -7.17 25.51 -8.47
N TRP A 102 -6.72 25.21 -9.70
CA TRP A 102 -5.31 25.09 -10.06
C TRP A 102 -4.50 26.35 -9.70
N MET A 103 -5.13 27.52 -9.74
CA MET A 103 -4.51 28.78 -9.33
C MET A 103 -4.11 28.78 -7.84
N ASP A 104 -4.82 28.00 -7.02
CA ASP A 104 -4.63 27.89 -5.57
C ASP A 104 -3.76 26.68 -5.16
N ARG A 105 -3.06 26.04 -6.10
CA ARG A 105 -2.23 24.84 -5.83
C ARG A 105 -1.20 25.03 -4.71
N ASP A 106 -0.70 26.25 -4.50
CA ASP A 106 0.24 26.54 -3.41
C ASP A 106 -0.38 26.34 -2.02
N LYS A 107 -1.70 26.59 -1.88
CA LYS A 107 -2.44 26.29 -0.65
C LYS A 107 -2.54 24.78 -0.43
N VAL A 108 -2.75 24.03 -1.52
CA VAL A 108 -2.78 22.56 -1.49
C VAL A 108 -1.43 22.02 -1.03
N VAL A 109 -0.32 22.50 -1.59
CA VAL A 109 1.04 22.08 -1.18
C VAL A 109 1.26 22.29 0.32
N ARG A 110 0.86 23.45 0.85
CA ARG A 110 0.95 23.71 2.31
C ARG A 110 0.12 22.76 3.15
N LEU A 111 -1.08 22.42 2.68
CA LEU A 111 -1.92 21.42 3.34
C LEU A 111 -1.24 20.04 3.33
N LEU A 112 -0.75 19.59 2.18
CA LEU A 112 -0.09 18.28 2.04
C LEU A 112 1.14 18.16 2.95
N ILE A 113 1.92 19.23 3.09
CA ILE A 113 3.05 19.32 4.04
C ILE A 113 2.57 19.15 5.49
N ASN A 114 1.46 19.80 5.87
CA ASN A 114 0.90 19.67 7.23
C ASN A 114 0.42 18.24 7.53
N TYR A 115 -0.11 17.54 6.52
CA TYR A 115 -0.48 16.12 6.61
C TYR A 115 0.71 15.16 6.44
N ARG A 116 1.94 15.68 6.33
CA ARG A 116 3.19 14.92 6.16
C ARG A 116 3.17 13.95 4.98
N ILE A 117 2.44 14.30 3.93
CA ILE A 117 2.43 13.53 2.69
C ILE A 117 3.76 13.81 1.98
N ARG A 118 4.53 12.74 1.75
CA ARG A 118 5.87 12.79 1.14
C ARG A 118 5.82 12.50 -0.35
#